data_AF-A0A0T6AQN1-F1
#
_entry.id   AF-A0A0T6AQN1-F1
#
_cell.length_a   1.000
_cell.length_b   1.000
_cell.length_c   1.000
_cell.angle_alpha   90.00
_cell.angle_beta   90.00
_cell.angle_gamma   90.00
#
_symmetry.space_group_name_H-M   'P 1'
#
loop_
_entity.id
_entity.type
_entity.pdbx_description
1 polymer ?
#
loop_
_entity_poly.entity_id
_entity_poly.type
_entity_poly.pdbx_seq_one_letter_code
_entity_poly.pdbx_strand_id
1 'polypeptide(L)'
;MKDDAGVTLIEVLVAAMLIGLALAPLMQLYPGILAADEESDLEMRVGTVAFRKMEEIITVLRDSIGGVVSGAETCGDFPGCRVEWTIATEQSSGVSGVGQLVTVGVRACADANGNAVCDTGEVQVRFDDKVTSRPPQ
;
A
#
# COMPACT_ATOMS: atom_id res chain seq x y z
N MET A 1 -66.21 -1.61 5.38
CA MET A 1 -65.72 -0.40 4.69
C MET A 1 -64.26 -0.25 5.08
N LYS A 2 -63.38 -0.09 4.09
CA LYS A 2 -61.94 0.14 4.31
C LYS A 2 -61.78 1.55 4.87
N ASP A 3 -61.15 1.69 6.02
CA ASP A 3 -60.72 2.98 6.54
C ASP A 3 -59.53 3.47 5.71
N ASP A 4 -59.80 4.36 4.76
CA ASP A 4 -58.74 5.14 4.13
C ASP A 4 -58.24 6.15 5.19
N ALA A 5 -57.24 5.72 5.97
CA ALA A 5 -56.51 6.59 6.87
C ALA A 5 -55.69 7.58 6.03
N GLY A 6 -56.27 8.75 5.75
CA GLY A 6 -55.59 9.84 5.07
C GLY A 6 -54.39 10.31 5.88
N VAL A 7 -53.18 10.14 5.33
CA VAL A 7 -51.93 10.62 5.93
C VAL A 7 -52.05 12.11 6.19
N THR A 8 -51.85 12.53 7.44
CA THR A 8 -51.99 13.94 7.82
C THR A 8 -50.74 14.72 7.40
N LEU A 9 -50.88 16.00 7.06
CA LEU A 9 -49.75 16.88 6.69
C LEU A 9 -48.67 16.94 7.79
N ILE A 10 -49.09 16.77 9.04
CA ILE A 10 -48.22 16.71 10.22
C ILE A 10 -47.39 15.44 10.21
N GLU A 11 -47.94 14.27 9.89
CA GLU A 11 -47.16 13.03 9.76
C GLU A 11 -46.10 13.13 8.67
N VAL A 12 -46.41 13.77 7.54
CA VAL A 12 -45.43 13.99 6.47
C VAL A 12 -44.31 14.92 6.93
N LEU A 13 -44.64 16.00 7.64
CA LEU A 13 -43.65 16.93 8.20
C LEU A 13 -42.75 16.26 9.25
N VAL A 14 -43.34 15.47 10.14
CA VAL A 14 -42.59 14.72 11.17
C VAL A 14 -41.70 13.67 10.51
N ALA A 15 -42.21 12.92 9.52
CA ALA A 15 -41.41 11.96 8.77
C ALA A 15 -40.23 12.64 8.04
N ALA A 16 -40.45 13.79 7.40
CA ALA A 16 -39.39 14.55 6.74
C ALA A 16 -38.34 15.07 7.73
N MET A 17 -38.74 15.54 8.91
CA MET A 17 -37.80 15.95 9.96
C MET A 17 -36.99 14.77 10.50
N LEU A 18 -37.63 13.62 10.73
CA LEU A 18 -36.95 12.41 11.21
C LEU A 18 -35.94 11.90 10.17
N ILE A 19 -36.28 11.94 8.89
CA ILE A 19 -35.37 11.60 7.79
C ILE A 19 -34.19 12.60 7.75
N GLY A 20 -34.46 13.90 7.87
CA GLY A 20 -33.40 14.93 7.89
C GLY A 20 -32.43 14.76 9.07
N LEU A 21 -32.95 14.45 10.26
CA LEU A 21 -32.13 14.17 11.45
C LEU A 21 -31.31 12.89 11.30
N ALA A 22 -31.84 11.88 10.61
CA ALA A 22 -31.11 10.64 10.32
C ALA A 22 -30.04 10.82 9.23
N LEU A 23 -30.26 11.70 8.25
CA LEU A 23 -29.33 11.95 7.14
C LEU A 23 -28.15 12.86 7.51
N ALA A 24 -28.34 13.80 8.44
CA ALA A 24 -27.30 14.71 8.88
C ALA A 24 -26.01 14.01 9.37
N PRO A 25 -26.05 13.00 10.27
CA PRO A 25 -24.84 12.29 10.69
C PRO A 25 -24.23 11.44 9.55
N LEU A 26 -25.06 10.90 8.64
CA LEU A 26 -24.60 10.17 7.46
C LEU A 26 -23.76 11.05 6.53
N MET A 27 -24.20 12.29 6.27
CA MET A 27 -23.42 13.25 5.48
C MET A 27 -22.15 13.73 6.18
N GLN A 28 -22.08 13.69 7.50
CA GLN A 28 -20.86 14.02 8.26
C GLN A 28 -19.83 12.88 8.21
N LEU A 29 -20.27 11.63 8.14
CA LEU A 29 -19.40 10.46 8.09
C LEU A 29 -18.89 10.16 6.66
N TYR A 30 -19.66 10.54 5.64
CA TYR A 30 -19.39 10.22 4.24
C TYR A 30 -17.99 10.66 3.75
N PRO A 31 -17.49 11.89 4.05
CA PRO A 31 -16.16 12.31 3.60
C PRO A 31 -15.03 11.48 4.21
N GLY A 32 -15.19 11.08 5.48
CA GLY A 32 -14.20 10.25 6.17
C GLY A 32 -14.16 8.82 5.62
N ILE A 33 -15.31 8.27 5.24
CA ILE A 33 -15.39 6.93 4.63
C ILE A 33 -14.75 6.93 3.25
N LEU A 34 -15.03 7.95 2.42
CA LEU A 34 -14.42 8.06 1.09
C LEU A 34 -12.90 8.21 1.16
N ALA A 35 -12.40 9.08 2.06
CA ALA A 35 -10.96 9.27 2.22
C ALA A 35 -10.25 7.99 2.69
N ALA A 36 -10.88 7.24 3.61
CA ALA A 36 -10.32 5.97 4.08
C ALA A 36 -10.32 4.89 2.99
N ASP A 37 -11.32 4.86 2.12
CA ASP A 37 -11.40 3.92 1.00
C ASP A 37 -10.31 4.22 -0.04
N GLU A 38 -10.11 5.50 -0.40
CA GLU A 38 -9.05 5.94 -1.31
C GLU A 38 -7.65 5.64 -0.76
N GLU A 39 -7.42 5.87 0.54
CA GLU A 39 -6.15 5.55 1.20
C GLU A 39 -5.87 4.04 1.20
N SER A 40 -6.87 3.23 1.52
CA SER A 40 -6.78 1.76 1.49
C SER A 40 -6.50 1.23 0.08
N ASP A 41 -7.16 1.77 -0.94
CA ASP A 41 -6.93 1.41 -2.34
C ASP A 41 -5.51 1.78 -2.79
N LEU A 42 -5.00 2.93 -2.37
CA LEU A 42 -3.62 3.35 -2.64
C LEU A 42 -2.62 2.43 -1.95
N GLU A 43 -2.83 2.10 -0.67
CA GLU A 43 -1.98 1.19 0.10
C GLU A 43 -1.91 -0.19 -0.57
N MET A 44 -3.04 -0.74 -1.00
CA MET A 44 -3.10 -2.01 -1.72
C MET A 44 -2.30 -1.98 -3.04
N ARG A 45 -2.41 -0.88 -3.80
CA ARG A 45 -1.71 -0.71 -5.08
C ARG A 45 -0.21 -0.61 -4.88
N VAL A 46 0.27 0.26 -3.98
CA VAL A 46 1.70 0.40 -3.70
C VAL A 46 2.27 -0.85 -3.04
N GLY A 47 1.49 -1.54 -2.20
CA GLY A 47 1.85 -2.83 -1.62
C GLY A 47 2.06 -3.91 -2.69
N THR A 48 1.20 -3.96 -3.70
CA THR A 48 1.35 -4.90 -4.83
C THR A 48 2.64 -4.62 -5.61
N VAL A 49 2.97 -3.34 -5.83
CA VAL A 49 4.22 -2.97 -6.52
C VAL A 49 5.44 -3.35 -5.68
N ALA A 50 5.45 -3.00 -4.39
CA ALA A 50 6.54 -3.36 -3.48
C ALA A 50 6.76 -4.88 -3.43
N PHE A 51 5.67 -5.66 -3.35
CA PHE A 51 5.75 -7.12 -3.34
C PHE A 51 6.31 -7.68 -4.65
N ARG A 52 5.84 -7.23 -5.81
CA ARG A 52 6.38 -7.66 -7.12
C ARG A 52 7.87 -7.34 -7.24
N LYS A 53 8.28 -6.15 -6.79
CA LYS A 53 9.69 -5.74 -6.84
C LYS A 53 10.55 -6.57 -5.88
N MET A 54 10.03 -6.90 -4.71
CA MET A 54 10.67 -7.83 -3.78
C MET A 54 10.91 -9.20 -4.43
N GLU A 55 9.88 -9.79 -5.04
CA GLU A 55 10.00 -11.09 -5.72
C GLU A 55 10.99 -11.07 -6.90
N GLU A 56 11.00 -9.98 -7.68
CA GLU A 56 11.98 -9.75 -8.75
C GLU A 56 13.41 -9.78 -8.18
N ILE A 57 13.67 -9.00 -7.14
CA ILE A 57 14.99 -8.90 -6.49
C ILE A 57 15.41 -10.24 -5.88
N ILE A 58 14.53 -10.90 -5.13
CA ILE A 58 14.82 -12.19 -4.50
C ILE A 58 15.15 -13.24 -5.57
N THR A 59 14.43 -13.26 -6.69
CA THR A 59 14.68 -14.19 -7.79
C THR A 59 16.06 -14.00 -8.39
N VAL A 60 16.50 -12.75 -8.60
CA VAL A 60 17.84 -12.44 -9.10
C VAL A 60 18.91 -12.82 -8.07
N LEU A 61 18.70 -12.49 -6.79
CA LEU A 61 19.66 -12.77 -5.72
C LEU A 61 19.85 -14.27 -5.45
N ARG A 62 18.84 -15.09 -5.73
CA ARG A 62 18.97 -16.55 -5.64
C ARG A 62 19.97 -17.12 -6.65
N ASP A 63 20.15 -16.48 -7.81
CA ASP A 63 21.10 -16.90 -8.82
C ASP A 63 22.51 -16.41 -8.49
N SER A 64 22.65 -15.13 -8.14
CA SER A 64 23.94 -14.54 -7.75
C SER A 64 23.77 -13.36 -6.80
N ILE A 65 24.53 -13.38 -5.70
CA ILE A 65 24.65 -12.24 -4.79
C ILE A 65 25.85 -11.40 -5.23
N GLY A 66 25.57 -10.31 -5.95
CA GLY A 66 26.58 -9.36 -6.45
C GLY A 66 27.09 -8.33 -5.44
N GLY A 67 26.55 -8.31 -4.20
CA GLY A 67 26.92 -7.38 -3.14
C GLY A 67 25.80 -6.43 -2.71
N VAL A 68 26.18 -5.35 -2.01
CA VAL A 68 25.27 -4.29 -1.55
C VAL A 68 24.82 -3.45 -2.75
N VAL A 69 23.52 -3.37 -2.99
CA VAL A 69 22.95 -2.64 -4.13
C VAL A 69 21.75 -1.84 -3.64
N SER A 70 21.69 -0.57 -4.02
CA SER A 70 20.53 0.29 -3.79
C SER A 70 20.01 0.78 -5.13
N GLY A 71 18.70 0.99 -5.23
CA GLY A 71 18.10 1.53 -6.44
C GLY A 71 16.72 2.11 -6.19
N ALA A 72 16.23 2.82 -7.20
CA ALA A 72 14.88 3.35 -7.21
C ALA A 72 14.38 3.45 -8.65
N GLU A 73 13.07 3.31 -8.83
CA GLU A 73 12.41 3.48 -10.11
C GLU A 73 10.97 3.99 -9.94
N THR A 74 10.42 4.52 -11.02
CA THR A 74 8.99 4.88 -11.09
C THR A 74 8.17 3.66 -11.48
N CYS A 75 6.98 3.54 -10.91
CA CYS A 75 6.10 2.41 -11.15
C CYS A 75 5.46 2.54 -12.53
N GLY A 76 5.69 1.57 -13.43
CA GLY A 76 5.12 1.62 -14.79
C GLY A 76 3.58 1.53 -14.82
N ASP A 77 3.00 0.76 -13.90
CA ASP A 77 1.56 0.48 -13.83
C ASP A 77 0.76 1.57 -13.09
N PHE A 78 1.44 2.46 -12.35
CA PHE A 78 0.80 3.45 -11.48
C PHE A 78 1.57 4.79 -11.53
N PRO A 79 1.11 5.76 -12.34
CA PRO A 79 1.72 7.09 -12.41
C PRO A 79 1.71 7.77 -11.03
N GLY A 80 2.84 8.35 -10.64
CA GLY A 80 2.99 8.94 -9.29
C GLY A 80 3.32 7.91 -8.21
N CYS A 81 3.68 6.67 -8.56
CA CYS A 81 4.28 5.73 -7.62
C CYS A 81 5.78 5.63 -7.83
N ARG A 82 6.49 5.45 -6.72
CA ARG A 82 7.92 5.23 -6.69
C ARG A 82 8.23 4.03 -5.82
N VAL A 83 9.19 3.23 -6.27
CA VAL A 83 9.71 2.09 -5.51
C VAL A 83 11.21 2.27 -5.32
N GLU A 84 11.67 2.11 -4.09
CA GLU A 84 13.06 2.14 -3.66
C GLU A 84 13.42 0.79 -3.07
N TRP A 85 14.66 0.34 -3.29
CA TRP A 85 15.15 -0.88 -2.67
C TRP A 85 16.59 -0.73 -2.22
N THR A 86 16.92 -1.51 -1.20
CA THR A 86 18.26 -1.65 -0.64
C THR A 86 18.53 -3.11 -0.32
N ILE A 87 19.65 -3.61 -0.84
CA ILE A 87 20.17 -4.94 -0.54
C ILE A 87 21.44 -4.72 0.27
N ALA A 88 21.53 -5.29 1.47
CA ALA A 88 22.69 -5.19 2.34
C ALA A 88 23.22 -6.57 2.70
N THR A 89 24.54 -6.73 2.76
CA THR A 89 25.15 -7.96 3.26
C THR A 89 25.00 -8.02 4.77
N GLU A 90 24.31 -9.04 5.26
CA GLU A 90 24.20 -9.31 6.70
C GLU A 90 25.33 -10.22 7.16
N GLN A 91 25.62 -11.28 6.40
CA GLN A 91 26.71 -12.19 6.68
C GLN A 91 27.33 -12.71 5.38
N SER A 92 28.65 -12.64 5.27
CA SER A 92 29.39 -13.23 4.15
C SER A 92 30.62 -13.94 4.68
N SER A 93 30.85 -15.15 4.20
CA SER A 93 32.08 -15.88 4.45
C SER A 93 32.99 -15.75 3.23
N GLY A 94 34.26 -15.40 3.44
CA GLY A 94 35.27 -15.42 2.38
C GLY A 94 35.69 -16.84 1.97
N VAL A 95 35.11 -17.88 2.59
CA VAL A 95 35.41 -19.28 2.32
C VAL A 95 34.55 -19.78 1.16
N SER A 96 35.21 -20.24 0.09
CA SER A 96 34.59 -20.94 -1.04
C SER A 96 33.64 -22.04 -0.57
N GLY A 97 32.40 -22.05 -1.07
CA GLY A 97 31.38 -23.07 -0.74
C GLY A 97 30.44 -22.68 0.42
N VAL A 98 30.73 -21.61 1.15
CA VAL A 98 29.84 -21.08 2.20
C VAL A 98 28.97 -19.98 1.60
N GLY A 99 27.64 -20.14 1.71
CA GLY A 99 26.69 -19.16 1.18
C GLY A 99 26.76 -17.80 1.89
N GLN A 100 26.23 -16.77 1.24
CA GLN A 100 26.10 -15.42 1.78
C GLN A 100 24.66 -15.18 2.23
N LEU A 101 24.45 -14.41 3.30
CA LEU A 101 23.16 -13.93 3.74
C LEU A 101 23.07 -12.42 3.50
N VAL A 102 22.01 -12.01 2.80
CA VAL A 102 21.70 -10.61 2.55
C VAL A 102 20.31 -10.28 3.06
N THR A 103 20.14 -9.03 3.48
CA THR A 103 18.83 -8.42 3.73
C THR A 103 18.41 -7.63 2.51
N VAL A 104 17.13 -7.70 2.19
CA VAL A 104 16.49 -6.94 1.11
C VAL A 104 15.38 -6.12 1.74
N GLY A 105 15.47 -4.80 1.61
CA GLY A 105 14.38 -3.89 1.98
C GLY A 105 13.83 -3.24 0.72
N VAL A 106 12.53 -3.36 0.50
CA VAL A 106 11.80 -2.71 -0.60
C VAL A 106 10.74 -1.81 0.00
N ARG A 107 10.67 -0.57 -0.47
CA ARG A 107 9.67 0.41 -0.09
C ARG A 107 9.01 0.97 -1.35
N ALA A 108 7.69 0.95 -1.39
CA ALA A 108 6.93 1.68 -2.42
C ALA A 108 6.08 2.76 -1.76
N CYS A 109 5.92 3.88 -2.46
CA CYS A 109 5.14 5.02 -2.01
C CYS A 109 4.36 5.63 -3.16
N ALA A 110 3.26 6.31 -2.82
CA ALA A 110 2.58 7.23 -3.71
C ALA A 110 3.22 8.62 -3.56
N ASP A 111 4.01 9.04 -4.54
CA ASP A 111 4.64 10.35 -4.66
C ASP A 111 3.58 11.41 -4.98
N ALA A 112 2.88 11.85 -3.94
CA ALA A 112 1.77 12.78 -4.03
C ALA A 112 2.24 14.20 -4.34
N ASN A 113 3.49 14.52 -3.99
CA ASN A 113 4.07 15.85 -4.18
C ASN A 113 4.92 15.97 -5.47
N GLY A 114 5.20 14.85 -6.14
CA GLY A 114 5.94 14.78 -7.40
C GLY A 114 7.44 15.00 -7.26
N ASN A 115 8.01 14.80 -6.08
CA ASN A 115 9.44 15.06 -5.81
C ASN A 115 10.34 13.86 -6.13
N ALA A 116 9.78 12.74 -6.57
CA ALA A 116 10.47 11.49 -6.82
C ALA A 116 11.26 11.00 -5.60
N VAL A 117 10.68 11.07 -4.41
CA VAL A 117 11.18 10.52 -3.13
C VAL A 117 10.01 9.86 -2.39
N CYS A 118 10.28 8.88 -1.52
CA CYS A 118 9.25 8.38 -0.59
C CYS A 118 9.30 9.18 0.72
N ASP A 119 8.38 10.12 0.89
CA ASP A 119 8.34 10.99 2.06
C ASP A 119 7.55 10.38 3.23
N THR A 120 7.87 10.79 4.46
CA THR A 120 7.23 10.26 5.68
C THR A 120 5.75 10.61 5.84
N GLY A 121 5.22 11.51 5.02
CA GLY A 121 3.80 11.91 5.02
C GLY A 121 2.97 11.27 3.91
N GLU A 122 3.57 10.40 3.09
CA GLU A 122 2.91 9.75 1.96
C GLU A 122 2.49 8.32 2.31
N VAL A 123 1.47 7.83 1.59
CA VAL A 123 1.08 6.43 1.68
C VAL A 123 2.24 5.58 1.18
N GLN A 124 2.78 4.75 2.07
CA GLN A 124 3.96 3.94 1.78
C GLN A 124 3.85 2.57 2.45
N VAL A 125 4.36 1.56 1.75
CA VAL A 125 4.47 0.19 2.25
C VAL A 125 5.92 -0.23 2.16
N ARG A 126 6.39 -0.91 3.20
CA ARG A 126 7.74 -1.47 3.27
C ARG A 126 7.68 -2.97 3.51
N PHE A 127 8.45 -3.72 2.74
CA PHE A 127 8.74 -5.12 2.97
C PHE A 127 10.23 -5.30 3.22
N ASP A 128 10.56 -6.20 4.14
CA ASP A 128 11.92 -6.61 4.46
C ASP A 128 11.99 -8.13 4.42
N ASP A 129 13.01 -8.67 3.76
CA ASP A 129 13.24 -10.11 3.70
C ASP A 129 14.74 -10.44 3.77
N LYS A 130 15.04 -11.72 3.98
CA LYS A 130 16.39 -12.28 4.06
C LYS A 130 16.58 -13.35 3.01
N VAL A 131 17.65 -13.23 2.22
CA VAL A 131 17.96 -14.17 1.15
C VAL A 131 19.33 -14.79 1.41
N THR A 132 19.40 -16.12 1.33
CA THR A 132 20.65 -16.86 1.37
C THR A 132 21.06 -17.25 -0.04
N SER A 133 22.35 -17.14 -0.37
CA SER A 133 22.88 -17.64 -1.63
C SER A 133 22.91 -19.17 -1.61
N ARG A 134 22.75 -19.77 -2.80
CA ARG A 134 23.03 -21.20 -2.95
C ARG A 134 24.54 -21.44 -2.79
N PRO A 135 24.98 -22.52 -2.12
CA PRO A 135 26.38 -22.91 -2.17
C PRO A 135 26.79 -23.15 -3.63
N PRO A 136 27.96 -22.65 -4.09
CA PRO A 136 28.46 -23.02 -5.41
C PRO A 136 28.65 -24.55 -5.45
N GLN A 137 28.15 -25.18 -6.53
CA GLN A 137 28.38 -26.60 -6.80
C GLN A 137 29.83 -26.87 -7.22
#